data_AF-A0A0M8PC97-F1
#
_entry.id   AF-A0A0M8PC97-F1
#
_cell.length_a   1.000
_cell.length_b   1.000
_cell.length_c   1.000
_cell.angle_alpha   90.00
_cell.angle_beta   90.00
_cell.angle_gamma   90.00
#
_symmetry.space_group_name_H-M   'P 1'
#
loop_
_entity.id
_entity.type
_entity.pdbx_description
1 polymer ?
#
loop_
_entity_poly.entity_id
_entity_poly.type
_entity_poly.pdbx_seq_one_letter_code
_entity_poly.pdbx_strand_id
1 'polypeptide(L)'
;MSDPPPVSPWDQSTLVIRDRQKKKRTSTSKVRTGCVTCKSRHKKCDETRPACHMCTRGGRVCQGYTAPPDKRTREVRDARTANKNGGALNIVHVCQQQAQSAGLVYVRDGSQVGLSRMERDYLYSFRLYTAGQCAGYHFDPFWQVLVHQVSESCPEVRHAAIGIGALHRRFSNPGPNRNDIFPIRQSAKAIACLRKAMMKAHQSDPMATEKILITCVVLVTFAVFQGDVDAVRCHLQAGTKLLWEWRKGNPKSPVASVLLHTFVQLHIHWASATRLQDYLDGGYPYLQELMHDNIVDISAHAHEPSKATLLVSVQCWALMLSDPVSFDPQHANLSRGFTWDTPANKVHRFKTQVEECSALHRNSDSAANLRAFMVLQIQIEMMEVILASTKFSGSETEWDSLFPYFQRVVDKAELLLNSFNHLLDPLFSVKEAFLGSLALCGLKCRDWTVRQKVLAICKKYNRREGMFSTVEAIHLLQTVYDFESAGIPPGENIPESARVPHAYIAEYPNLSKFSTKIHIRYCDRDGNWYSKWVSP
;
A
#
# COMPACT_ATOMS: atom_id res chain seq x y z
N MET A 1 -10.82 14.92 53.68
CA MET A 1 -11.46 15.59 54.83
C MET A 1 -10.46 15.46 55.98
N SER A 2 -9.77 16.48 56.47
CA SER A 2 -9.95 17.92 56.37
C SER A 2 -8.59 18.56 56.72
N ASP A 3 -8.22 19.66 56.07
CA ASP A 3 -7.01 20.44 56.37
C ASP A 3 -7.09 21.12 57.76
N PRO A 4 -5.95 21.29 58.45
CA PRO A 4 -5.75 22.33 59.45
C PRO A 4 -4.78 23.44 58.97
N PRO A 5 -4.75 24.58 59.68
CA PRO A 5 -4.58 25.93 59.12
C PRO A 5 -3.15 26.50 59.34
N PRO A 6 -2.87 27.79 59.02
CA PRO A 6 -1.55 28.26 58.57
C PRO A 6 -0.67 28.80 59.70
N VAL A 7 0.63 28.92 59.42
CA VAL A 7 1.57 29.69 60.24
C VAL A 7 2.45 30.56 59.35
N SER A 8 2.60 31.81 59.77
CA SER A 8 3.37 32.93 59.21
C SER A 8 4.44 33.34 60.27
N PRO A 9 5.30 34.35 60.07
CA PRO A 9 6.40 34.46 59.11
C PRO A 9 7.73 34.80 59.83
N TRP A 10 8.87 34.18 59.49
CA TRP A 10 10.18 34.79 59.79
C TRP A 10 11.20 34.48 58.70
N ASP A 11 11.44 35.55 57.95
CA ASP A 11 12.65 36.07 57.32
C ASP A 11 13.64 35.25 56.48
N GLN A 12 13.93 35.90 55.36
CA GLN A 12 14.83 35.56 54.27
C GLN A 12 16.28 35.87 54.65
N SER A 13 17.20 34.96 54.34
CA SER A 13 18.55 35.40 53.95
C SER A 13 19.12 34.50 52.85
N THR A 14 19.48 35.19 51.78
CA THR A 14 19.92 34.73 50.47
C THR A 14 21.40 34.34 50.48
N LEU A 15 21.70 33.07 50.22
CA LEU A 15 23.04 32.63 49.83
C LEU A 15 23.13 32.57 48.31
N VAL A 16 23.68 33.63 47.72
CA VAL A 16 23.97 33.76 46.29
C VAL A 16 25.21 32.92 45.95
N ILE A 17 25.00 31.75 45.35
CA ILE A 17 26.07 30.99 44.69
C ILE A 17 26.36 31.65 43.34
N ARG A 18 27.50 32.34 43.24
CA ARG A 18 28.00 32.97 42.02
C ARG A 18 28.51 31.89 41.05
N ASP A 19 27.76 31.62 39.99
CA ASP A 19 28.24 30.84 38.86
C ASP A 19 29.22 31.68 38.01
N ARG A 20 30.43 31.16 37.82
CA ARG A 20 31.52 31.81 37.06
C ARG A 20 31.27 31.62 35.57
N GLN A 21 30.49 32.51 34.97
CA GLN A 21 30.41 32.61 33.51
C GLN A 21 31.78 32.99 32.90
N LYS A 22 32.36 32.09 32.10
CA LYS A 22 33.50 32.40 31.22
C LYS A 22 33.09 33.48 30.21
N LYS A 23 33.60 34.70 30.37
CA LYS A 23 33.44 35.78 29.38
C LYS A 23 34.05 35.36 28.03
N LYS A 24 33.21 35.17 27.00
CA LYS A 24 33.65 35.08 25.60
C LYS A 24 34.27 36.41 25.20
N ARG A 25 35.46 36.38 24.60
CA ARG A 25 36.09 37.57 23.98
C ARG A 25 35.20 38.08 22.85
N THR A 26 34.82 39.36 22.92
CA THR A 26 34.15 40.07 21.83
C THR A 26 35.09 40.11 20.62
N SER A 27 34.67 39.47 19.52
CA SER A 27 35.36 39.53 18.23
C SER A 27 35.01 40.85 17.54
N THR A 28 35.89 41.85 17.62
CA THR A 28 35.78 43.06 16.79
C THR A 28 36.21 42.79 15.35
N SER A 29 35.58 43.47 14.39
CA SER A 29 35.88 43.34 12.96
C SER A 29 37.36 43.60 12.65
N LYS A 30 37.97 42.70 11.85
CA LYS A 30 39.36 42.85 11.39
C LYS A 30 39.40 43.92 10.31
N VAL A 31 40.05 45.04 10.58
CA VAL A 31 40.30 46.08 9.58
C VAL A 31 41.36 45.57 8.59
N ARG A 32 40.95 45.30 7.34
CA ARG A 32 41.83 44.71 6.30
C ARG A 32 42.77 45.73 5.64
N THR A 33 42.60 47.01 5.92
CA THR A 33 43.32 48.13 5.30
C THR A 33 44.48 48.68 6.14
N GLY A 34 44.70 48.19 7.37
CA GLY A 34 45.80 48.66 8.23
C GLY A 34 47.21 48.43 7.66
N CYS A 35 48.19 49.17 8.18
CA CYS A 35 49.59 49.10 7.76
C CYS A 35 50.20 47.71 8.03
N VAL A 36 51.23 47.33 7.28
CA VAL A 36 51.88 46.01 7.38
C VAL A 36 52.40 45.76 8.80
N THR A 37 53.00 46.77 9.42
CA THR A 37 53.58 46.69 10.77
C THR A 37 52.53 46.45 11.86
N CYS A 38 51.34 47.04 11.75
CA CYS A 38 50.26 46.79 12.71
C CYS A 38 49.58 45.44 12.48
N LYS A 39 49.46 45.01 11.21
CA LYS A 39 48.92 43.69 10.84
C LYS A 39 49.77 42.54 11.39
N SER A 40 51.09 42.58 11.18
CA SER A 40 52.01 41.55 11.70
C SER A 40 51.96 41.45 13.23
N ARG A 41 51.70 42.58 13.90
CA ARG A 41 51.58 42.66 15.35
C ARG A 41 50.19 42.34 15.90
N HIS A 42 49.21 42.04 15.03
CA HIS A 42 47.82 41.82 15.41
C HIS A 42 47.24 42.96 16.28
N LYS A 43 47.62 44.21 15.99
CA LYS A 43 47.08 45.42 16.64
C LYS A 43 46.22 46.21 15.65
N LYS A 44 45.15 46.83 16.16
CA LYS A 44 44.29 47.69 15.33
C LYS A 44 45.09 48.90 14.85
N CYS A 45 45.13 49.11 13.54
CA CYS A 45 45.75 50.28 12.93
C CYS A 45 44.73 51.41 12.86
N ASP A 46 45.21 52.63 13.11
CA ASP A 46 44.48 53.90 13.01
C ASP A 46 44.49 54.50 11.60
N GLU A 47 45.20 53.88 10.65
CA GLU A 47 45.17 54.19 9.22
C GLU A 47 45.66 55.60 8.80
N THR A 48 46.24 56.36 9.73
CA THR A 48 46.84 57.67 9.42
C THR A 48 48.06 57.54 8.49
N ARG A 49 48.13 58.40 7.47
CA ARG A 49 49.23 58.44 6.49
C ARG A 49 50.09 59.69 6.72
N PRO A 50 51.41 59.63 6.49
CA PRO A 50 52.17 58.52 5.89
C PRO A 50 52.53 57.38 6.87
N ALA A 51 52.47 57.60 8.18
CA ALA A 51 52.73 56.59 9.21
C ALA A 51 51.64 56.56 10.29
N CYS A 52 51.26 55.36 10.73
CA CYS A 52 50.21 55.19 11.73
C CYS A 52 50.71 55.56 13.14
N HIS A 53 49.89 56.21 13.96
CA HIS A 53 50.30 56.63 15.31
C HIS A 53 50.73 55.46 16.18
N MET A 54 50.15 54.27 15.97
CA MET A 54 50.52 53.06 16.72
C MET A 54 51.97 52.60 16.44
N CYS A 55 52.52 52.92 15.26
CA CYS A 55 53.93 52.65 14.95
C CYS A 55 54.82 53.78 15.45
N THR A 56 54.43 55.04 15.23
CA THR A 56 55.22 56.22 15.63
C THR A 56 55.38 56.30 17.15
N ARG A 57 54.28 56.18 17.91
CA ARG A 57 54.32 56.15 19.37
C ARG A 57 55.04 54.92 19.92
N GLY A 58 55.01 53.83 19.15
CA GLY A 58 55.70 52.59 19.48
C GLY A 58 57.18 52.57 19.12
N GLY A 59 57.76 53.68 18.65
CA GLY A 59 59.17 53.80 18.25
C GLY A 59 59.57 52.90 17.08
N ARG A 60 58.62 52.55 16.19
CA ARG A 60 58.87 51.63 15.06
C ARG A 60 58.63 52.32 13.73
N VAL A 61 59.47 51.97 12.75
CA VAL A 61 59.28 52.40 11.36
C VAL A 61 58.01 51.75 10.80
N CYS A 62 57.05 52.57 10.38
CA CYS A 62 55.81 52.11 9.76
C CYS A 62 56.10 51.69 8.31
N GLN A 63 55.95 50.40 7.99
CA GLN A 63 56.21 49.85 6.65
C GLN A 63 55.12 50.19 5.62
N GLY A 64 54.29 51.20 5.91
CA GLY A 64 53.24 51.67 5.01
C GLY A 64 52.05 50.72 4.84
N TYR A 65 51.19 51.09 3.89
CA TYR A 65 49.92 50.42 3.59
C TYR A 65 50.02 49.72 2.23
N THR A 66 49.93 48.39 2.21
CA THR A 66 49.84 47.63 0.96
C THR A 66 48.44 47.79 0.38
N ALA A 67 48.33 48.25 -0.88
CA ALA A 67 47.08 48.18 -1.62
C ALA A 67 46.59 46.71 -1.67
N PRO A 68 45.28 46.44 -1.48
CA PRO A 68 44.79 45.08 -1.67
C PRO A 68 45.06 44.64 -3.11
N PRO A 69 45.54 43.41 -3.35
CA PRO A 69 45.73 42.92 -4.71
C PRO A 69 44.36 42.89 -5.41
N ASP A 70 44.32 43.47 -6.62
CA ASP A 70 43.13 43.53 -7.47
C ASP A 70 42.57 42.12 -7.70
N LYS A 71 41.26 41.95 -7.50
CA LYS A 71 40.57 40.66 -7.67
C LYS A 71 40.78 40.09 -9.08
N ARG A 72 40.96 40.94 -10.10
CA ARG A 72 41.17 40.51 -11.49
C ARG A 72 42.48 39.77 -11.74
N THR A 73 43.54 40.01 -10.96
CA THR A 73 44.86 39.39 -11.23
C THR A 73 45.02 38.01 -10.60
N ARG A 74 44.16 37.62 -9.66
CA ARG A 74 44.20 36.30 -9.01
C ARG A 74 43.59 35.21 -9.91
N GLU A 75 42.45 35.51 -10.53
CA GLU A 75 41.77 34.61 -11.47
C GLU A 75 42.63 34.31 -12.71
N VAL A 76 43.36 35.32 -13.22
CA VAL A 76 44.24 35.16 -14.40
C VAL A 76 45.51 34.33 -14.08
N ARG A 77 45.99 34.35 -12.84
CA ARG A 77 47.17 33.57 -12.42
C ARG A 77 46.83 32.10 -12.15
N ASP A 78 45.66 31.85 -11.57
CA ASP A 78 45.16 30.48 -11.33
C ASP A 78 44.82 29.78 -12.66
N ALA A 79 44.25 30.51 -13.64
CA ALA A 79 43.99 29.99 -14.98
C ALA A 79 45.27 29.65 -15.78
N ARG A 80 46.35 30.42 -15.62
CA ARG A 80 47.62 30.16 -16.32
C ARG A 80 48.43 29.01 -15.72
N THR A 81 48.18 28.64 -14.46
CA THR A 81 48.88 27.53 -13.79
C THR A 81 48.19 26.19 -14.07
N ALA A 82 46.88 26.19 -14.33
CA ALA A 82 46.12 24.99 -14.71
C ALA A 82 46.49 24.44 -16.09
N ASN A 83 46.98 25.28 -17.01
CA ASN A 83 47.18 24.90 -18.41
C ASN A 83 48.56 24.31 -18.74
N LYS A 84 49.44 24.08 -17.73
CA LYS A 84 50.78 23.49 -17.94
C LYS A 84 50.91 22.03 -17.50
N ASN A 85 49.95 21.49 -16.76
CA ASN A 85 49.96 20.08 -16.35
C ASN A 85 48.78 19.36 -17.00
N GLY A 86 49.00 18.80 -18.19
CA GLY A 86 48.09 17.84 -18.83
C GLY A 86 48.02 16.53 -18.03
N GLY A 87 47.37 16.58 -16.88
CA GLY A 87 47.13 15.43 -16.01
C GLY A 87 45.68 14.99 -16.07
N ALA A 88 45.48 13.70 -16.33
CA ALA A 88 44.21 13.01 -16.30
C ALA A 88 43.32 13.42 -15.11
N LEU A 89 42.00 13.32 -15.30
CA LEU A 89 40.99 13.46 -14.25
C LEU A 89 41.40 12.65 -13.01
N ASN A 90 41.94 13.33 -11.99
CA ASN A 90 42.17 12.72 -10.69
C ASN A 90 40.80 12.54 -10.02
N ILE A 91 40.20 11.38 -10.25
CA ILE A 91 39.12 10.87 -9.39
C ILE A 91 39.75 10.67 -8.01
N VAL A 92 39.53 11.63 -7.12
CA VAL A 92 39.87 11.46 -5.71
C VAL A 92 38.97 10.34 -5.19
N HIS A 93 39.56 9.18 -4.90
CA HIS A 93 38.85 8.07 -4.29
C HIS A 93 38.54 8.45 -2.83
N VAL A 94 37.47 9.21 -2.61
CA VAL A 94 36.97 9.53 -1.27
C VAL A 94 36.42 8.23 -0.70
N CYS A 95 37.03 7.73 0.37
CA CYS A 95 36.48 6.60 1.12
C CYS A 95 35.04 6.95 1.55
N GLN A 96 34.11 6.02 1.35
CA GLN A 96 32.65 6.20 1.55
C GLN A 96 32.28 6.82 2.92
N GLN A 97 33.16 6.68 3.92
CA GLN A 97 33.01 7.25 5.26
C GLN A 97 33.24 8.78 5.33
N GLN A 98 34.10 9.36 4.48
CA GLN A 98 34.36 10.81 4.45
C GLN A 98 33.27 11.60 3.70
N ALA A 99 32.64 11.00 2.69
CA ALA A 99 31.51 11.60 1.98
C ALA A 99 30.24 11.73 2.85
N GLN A 100 30.12 10.92 3.91
CA GLN A 100 29.00 10.99 4.86
C GLN A 100 29.18 12.09 5.93
N SER A 101 30.42 12.54 6.16
CA SER A 101 30.75 13.56 7.18
C SER A 101 30.89 14.98 6.59
N ALA A 102 31.27 15.11 5.32
CA ALA A 102 31.11 16.35 4.59
C ALA A 102 29.65 16.46 4.14
N GLY A 103 28.89 17.41 4.67
CA GLY A 103 27.49 17.65 4.33
C GLY A 103 27.28 18.03 2.86
N LEU A 104 27.42 17.04 1.96
CA LEU A 104 27.03 17.13 0.58
C LEU A 104 25.53 17.36 0.55
N VAL A 105 25.12 18.46 -0.06
CA VAL A 105 23.72 18.69 -0.41
C VAL A 105 23.37 17.60 -1.41
N TYR A 106 22.74 16.52 -0.94
CA TYR A 106 22.10 15.56 -1.81
C TYR A 106 21.13 16.37 -2.66
N VAL A 107 21.33 16.43 -3.98
CA VAL A 107 20.34 17.02 -4.89
C VAL A 107 19.11 16.13 -4.77
N ARG A 108 18.21 16.52 -3.87
CA ARG A 108 16.99 15.77 -3.58
C ARG A 108 16.03 16.02 -4.72
N ASP A 109 15.46 14.94 -5.22
CA ASP A 109 14.22 15.02 -5.99
C ASP A 109 13.22 15.89 -5.21
N GLY A 110 12.52 16.80 -5.90
CA GLY A 110 11.54 17.68 -5.28
C GLY A 110 10.49 16.92 -4.47
N SER A 111 10.16 15.69 -4.87
CA SER A 111 9.22 14.81 -4.17
C SER A 111 9.74 14.30 -2.81
N GLN A 112 11.05 14.34 -2.58
CA GLN A 112 11.70 13.85 -1.37
C GLN A 112 12.05 14.96 -0.37
N VAL A 113 11.81 16.22 -0.73
CA VAL A 113 12.00 17.37 0.17
C VAL A 113 11.00 17.26 1.32
N GLY A 114 11.49 17.40 2.56
CA GLY A 114 10.66 17.29 3.76
C GLY A 114 10.41 15.87 4.27
N LEU A 115 10.79 14.82 3.51
CA LEU A 115 10.69 13.44 3.99
C LEU A 115 11.84 13.08 4.93
N SER A 116 11.50 12.37 6.01
CA SER A 116 12.45 11.66 6.87
C SER A 116 13.17 10.55 6.12
N ARG A 117 14.26 10.02 6.70
CA ARG A 117 14.99 8.89 6.12
C ARG A 117 14.07 7.68 5.95
N MET A 118 13.30 7.34 6.98
CA MET A 118 12.39 6.21 6.97
C MET A 118 11.28 6.38 5.92
N GLU A 119 10.71 7.57 5.76
CA GLU A 119 9.73 7.85 4.69
C GLU A 119 10.33 7.67 3.29
N ARG A 120 11.58 8.09 3.08
CA ARG A 120 12.28 7.86 1.80
C ARG A 120 12.48 6.38 1.53
N ASP A 121 12.89 5.62 2.54
CA ASP A 121 13.14 4.18 2.39
C ASP A 121 11.85 3.42 2.03
N TYR A 122 10.72 3.78 2.64
CA TYR A 122 9.42 3.19 2.30
C TYR A 122 8.87 3.69 0.96
N LEU A 123 9.10 4.95 0.58
CA LEU A 123 8.73 5.45 -0.76
C LEU A 123 9.52 4.72 -1.85
N TYR A 124 10.82 4.52 -1.64
CA TYR A 124 11.67 3.73 -2.53
C TYR A 124 11.18 2.29 -2.63
N SER A 125 10.90 1.66 -1.49
CA SER A 125 10.33 0.30 -1.44
C SER A 125 8.98 0.22 -2.15
N PHE A 126 8.14 1.25 -2.02
CA PHE A 126 6.86 1.30 -2.71
C PHE A 126 7.05 1.29 -4.22
N ARG A 127 7.95 2.16 -4.71
CA ARG A 127 8.22 2.30 -6.14
C ARG A 127 8.84 1.05 -6.75
N LEU A 128 9.76 0.41 -6.04
CA LEU A 128 10.50 -0.72 -6.60
C LEU A 128 9.75 -2.05 -6.45
N TYR A 129 8.95 -2.20 -5.39
CA TYR A 129 8.37 -3.50 -5.03
C TYR A 129 6.87 -3.43 -4.77
N THR A 130 6.41 -2.56 -3.87
CA THR A 130 5.02 -2.62 -3.38
C THR A 130 3.98 -2.31 -4.46
N ALA A 131 4.25 -1.37 -5.36
CA ALA A 131 3.34 -1.06 -6.46
C ALA A 131 3.09 -2.28 -7.37
N GLY A 132 4.14 -3.06 -7.67
CA GLY A 132 4.02 -4.31 -8.42
C GLY A 132 3.23 -5.38 -7.67
N GLN A 133 3.35 -5.43 -6.34
CA GLN A 133 2.56 -6.35 -5.51
C GLN A 133 1.08 -5.97 -5.50
N CYS A 134 0.76 -4.68 -5.42
CA CYS A 134 -0.63 -4.18 -5.54
C CYS A 134 -1.24 -4.42 -6.93
N ALA A 135 -0.42 -4.51 -7.98
CA ALA A 135 -0.86 -4.82 -9.34
C ALA A 135 -1.28 -6.29 -9.54
N GLY A 136 -0.82 -7.21 -8.68
CA GLY A 136 -1.14 -8.63 -8.76
C GLY A 136 -0.35 -9.36 -9.86
N TYR A 137 -1.05 -10.15 -10.68
CA TYR A 137 -0.45 -11.05 -11.68
C TYR A 137 -0.30 -10.44 -13.08
N HIS A 138 -0.83 -9.24 -13.31
CA HIS A 138 -0.82 -8.59 -14.61
C HIS A 138 -0.45 -7.11 -14.47
N PHE A 139 -0.13 -6.47 -15.59
CA PHE A 139 0.13 -5.04 -15.60
C PHE A 139 -1.11 -4.26 -15.13
N ASP A 140 -0.87 -3.28 -14.26
CA ASP A 140 -1.90 -2.40 -13.74
C ASP A 140 -1.48 -0.94 -13.93
N PRO A 141 -2.14 -0.20 -14.85
CA PRO A 141 -1.79 1.19 -15.11
C PRO A 141 -2.05 2.12 -13.93
N PHE A 142 -2.96 1.78 -13.01
CA PHE A 142 -3.18 2.56 -11.80
C PHE A 142 -1.95 2.47 -10.88
N TRP A 143 -1.57 1.25 -10.50
CA TRP A 143 -0.49 1.05 -9.53
C TRP A 143 0.90 1.32 -10.09
N GLN A 144 1.17 0.88 -11.33
CA GLN A 144 2.51 0.89 -11.91
C GLN A 144 2.83 2.15 -12.73
N VAL A 145 1.82 2.99 -13.04
CA VAL A 145 2.03 4.25 -13.76
C VAL A 145 1.44 5.43 -12.98
N LEU A 146 0.13 5.44 -12.77
CA LEU A 146 -0.58 6.62 -12.27
C LEU A 146 -0.15 7.01 -10.85
N VAL A 147 -0.12 6.05 -9.92
CA VAL A 147 0.30 6.32 -8.53
C VAL A 147 1.74 6.79 -8.46
N HIS A 148 2.63 6.24 -9.30
CA HIS A 148 4.02 6.71 -9.36
C HIS A 148 4.09 8.18 -9.75
N GLN A 149 3.50 8.53 -10.89
CA GLN A 149 3.51 9.90 -11.43
C GLN A 149 2.90 10.90 -10.45
N VAL A 150 1.73 10.57 -9.90
CA VAL A 150 1.02 11.49 -9.01
C VAL A 150 1.70 11.60 -7.64
N SER A 151 2.35 10.54 -7.14
CA SER A 151 3.14 10.61 -5.90
C SER A 151 4.33 11.56 -5.97
N GLU A 152 4.86 11.85 -7.18
CA GLU A 152 5.96 12.81 -7.33
C GLU A 152 5.51 14.24 -7.00
N SER A 153 4.32 14.63 -7.45
CA SER A 153 3.81 16.00 -7.29
C SER A 153 2.87 16.18 -6.10
N CYS A 154 2.12 15.15 -5.73
CA CYS A 154 1.01 15.25 -4.77
C CYS A 154 1.39 14.59 -3.43
N PRO A 155 1.57 15.38 -2.34
CA PRO A 155 1.99 14.85 -1.05
C PRO A 155 0.95 13.91 -0.41
N GLU A 156 -0.33 14.09 -0.67
CA GLU A 156 -1.41 13.21 -0.19
C GLU A 156 -1.26 11.78 -0.73
N VAL A 157 -1.05 11.61 -2.03
CA VAL A 157 -0.80 10.30 -2.65
C VAL A 157 0.54 9.75 -2.16
N ARG A 158 1.57 10.59 -2.05
CA ARG A 158 2.91 10.19 -1.59
C ARG A 158 2.88 9.61 -0.18
N HIS A 159 2.24 10.30 0.77
CA HIS A 159 2.13 9.81 2.14
C HIS A 159 1.31 8.52 2.24
N ALA A 160 0.21 8.41 1.49
CA ALA A 160 -0.57 7.17 1.44
C ALA A 160 0.27 5.99 0.88
N ALA A 161 1.01 6.21 -0.22
CA ALA A 161 1.90 5.22 -0.81
C ALA A 161 3.04 4.80 0.15
N ILE A 162 3.63 5.73 0.90
CA ILE A 162 4.60 5.43 1.96
C ILE A 162 3.97 4.53 3.03
N GLY A 163 2.73 4.84 3.44
CA GLY A 163 1.98 4.02 4.40
C GLY A 163 1.77 2.59 3.92
N ILE A 164 1.37 2.40 2.65
CA ILE A 164 1.24 1.08 2.03
C ILE A 164 2.60 0.38 1.94
N GLY A 165 3.66 1.09 1.56
CA GLY A 165 5.03 0.56 1.54
C GLY A 165 5.48 0.03 2.90
N ALA A 166 5.12 0.74 3.98
CA ALA A 166 5.40 0.29 5.34
C ALA A 166 4.58 -0.94 5.75
N LEU A 167 3.29 -0.98 5.39
CA LEU A 167 2.44 -2.15 5.60
C LEU A 167 2.97 -3.40 4.90
N HIS A 168 3.32 -3.27 3.62
CA HIS A 168 3.89 -4.36 2.84
C HIS A 168 5.19 -4.87 3.46
N ARG A 169 6.14 -3.99 3.79
CA ARG A 169 7.40 -4.41 4.43
C ARG A 169 7.18 -5.09 5.77
N ARG A 170 6.22 -4.62 6.57
CA ARG A 170 5.83 -5.26 7.84
C ARG A 170 5.22 -6.64 7.62
N PHE A 171 4.46 -6.83 6.55
CA PHE A 171 3.92 -8.14 6.18
C PHE A 171 5.03 -9.11 5.75
N SER A 172 5.96 -8.67 4.89
CA SER A 172 7.06 -9.51 4.40
C SER A 172 8.09 -9.84 5.49
N ASN A 173 8.33 -8.90 6.42
CA ASN A 173 9.28 -9.08 7.51
C ASN A 173 8.66 -8.56 8.83
N PRO A 174 7.88 -9.39 9.52
CA PRO A 174 7.24 -9.00 10.77
C PRO A 174 8.29 -8.79 11.85
N GLY A 175 8.57 -7.51 12.15
CA GLY A 175 9.45 -7.12 13.25
C GLY A 175 8.82 -7.40 14.63
N PRO A 176 9.63 -7.34 15.71
CA PRO A 176 9.15 -7.62 17.07
C PRO A 176 8.13 -6.58 17.57
N ASN A 177 8.14 -5.36 17.03
CA ASN A 177 7.21 -4.31 17.43
C ASN A 177 5.90 -4.38 16.62
N ARG A 178 4.90 -5.07 17.17
CA ARG A 178 3.54 -5.17 16.58
C ARG A 178 2.74 -3.86 16.64
N ASN A 179 3.18 -2.86 17.39
CA ASN A 179 2.48 -1.58 17.58
C ASN A 179 3.12 -0.43 16.79
N ASP A 180 3.70 -0.71 15.62
CA ASP A 180 4.20 0.34 14.76
C ASP A 180 3.05 1.20 14.20
N ILE A 181 2.90 2.40 14.78
CA ILE A 181 1.94 3.42 14.38
C ILE A 181 2.40 4.21 13.15
N PHE A 182 3.59 3.93 12.60
CA PHE A 182 4.12 4.66 11.44
C PHE A 182 3.16 4.64 10.23
N PRO A 183 2.60 3.50 9.78
CA PRO A 183 1.68 3.50 8.65
C PRO A 183 0.46 4.39 8.88
N ILE A 184 -0.13 4.32 10.08
CA ILE A 184 -1.31 5.13 10.47
C ILE A 184 -0.96 6.62 10.51
N ARG A 185 0.23 6.99 10.98
CA ARG A 185 0.71 8.38 10.91
C ARG A 185 0.81 8.87 9.47
N GLN A 186 1.18 8.01 8.53
CA GLN A 186 1.26 8.37 7.11
C GLN A 186 -0.12 8.54 6.48
N SER A 187 -1.10 7.71 6.81
CA SER A 187 -2.48 7.94 6.35
C SER A 187 -3.07 9.24 6.92
N ALA A 188 -2.81 9.55 8.19
CA ALA A 188 -3.21 10.82 8.77
C ALA A 188 -2.57 12.03 8.06
N LYS A 189 -1.29 11.95 7.68
CA LYS A 189 -0.62 12.96 6.85
C LYS A 189 -1.26 13.08 5.47
N ALA A 190 -1.57 11.96 4.83
CA ALA A 190 -2.23 11.92 3.52
C ALA A 190 -3.59 12.64 3.57
N ILE A 191 -4.44 12.32 4.55
CA ILE A 191 -5.75 12.96 4.76
C ILE A 191 -5.58 14.47 5.04
N ALA A 192 -4.60 14.85 5.86
CA ALA A 192 -4.34 16.27 6.15
C ALA A 192 -3.88 17.04 4.90
N CYS A 193 -3.05 16.44 4.04
CA CYS A 193 -2.66 17.00 2.76
C CYS A 193 -3.85 17.10 1.80
N LEU A 194 -4.68 16.05 1.70
CA LEU A 194 -5.88 16.02 0.87
C LEU A 194 -6.85 17.14 1.25
N ARG A 195 -7.13 17.32 2.54
CA ARG A 195 -7.98 18.42 3.03
C ARG A 195 -7.46 19.78 2.60
N LYS A 196 -6.15 20.01 2.73
CA LYS A 196 -5.50 21.26 2.29
C LYS A 196 -5.59 21.44 0.77
N ALA A 197 -5.42 20.36 0.00
CA ALA A 197 -5.54 20.39 -1.45
C ALA A 197 -6.97 20.74 -1.88
N MET A 198 -7.99 20.13 -1.26
CA MET A 198 -9.41 20.44 -1.54
C MET A 198 -9.76 21.89 -1.23
N MET A 199 -9.23 22.47 -0.15
CA MET A 199 -9.44 23.89 0.19
C MET A 199 -8.78 24.85 -0.82
N LYS A 200 -7.67 24.45 -1.44
CA LYS A 200 -6.94 25.27 -2.43
C LYS A 200 -7.42 25.05 -3.87
N ALA A 201 -7.92 23.85 -4.18
CA ALA A 201 -8.32 23.42 -5.51
C ALA A 201 -9.51 24.21 -6.08
N HIS A 202 -10.28 24.89 -5.23
CA HIS A 202 -11.37 25.78 -5.66
C HIS A 202 -10.95 26.93 -6.58
N GLN A 203 -9.64 27.15 -6.81
CA GLN A 203 -9.18 28.31 -7.57
C GLN A 203 -8.62 28.06 -8.97
N SER A 204 -8.00 26.91 -9.36
CA SER A 204 -7.47 26.79 -10.76
C SER A 204 -7.01 25.41 -11.29
N ASP A 205 -6.90 24.32 -10.51
CA ASP A 205 -6.24 23.09 -10.98
C ASP A 205 -7.20 22.15 -11.74
N PRO A 206 -7.05 21.98 -13.07
CA PRO A 206 -7.94 21.12 -13.87
C PRO A 206 -7.86 19.64 -13.48
N MET A 207 -6.75 19.22 -12.87
CA MET A 207 -6.47 17.83 -12.47
C MET A 207 -6.77 17.59 -10.98
N ALA A 208 -7.37 18.56 -10.27
CA ALA A 208 -7.64 18.43 -8.84
C ALA A 208 -8.51 17.22 -8.51
N THR A 209 -9.61 17.03 -9.25
CA THR A 209 -10.55 15.92 -9.02
C THR A 209 -9.89 14.57 -9.28
N GLU A 210 -9.05 14.47 -10.31
CA GLU A 210 -8.27 13.26 -10.61
C GLU A 210 -7.35 12.89 -9.44
N LYS A 211 -6.58 13.86 -8.93
CA LYS A 211 -5.68 13.65 -7.77
C LYS A 211 -6.45 13.23 -6.52
N ILE A 212 -7.63 13.81 -6.29
CA ILE A 212 -8.53 13.42 -5.19
C ILE A 212 -8.97 11.97 -5.36
N LEU A 213 -9.42 11.57 -6.55
CA LEU A 213 -9.86 10.21 -6.84
C LEU A 213 -8.73 9.19 -6.67
N ILE A 214 -7.52 9.50 -7.15
CA ILE A 214 -6.33 8.65 -6.94
C ILE A 214 -6.04 8.53 -5.44
N THR A 215 -6.08 9.64 -4.71
CA THR A 215 -5.88 9.62 -3.25
C THR A 215 -6.93 8.76 -2.55
N CYS A 216 -8.20 8.84 -2.96
CA CYS A 216 -9.26 7.97 -2.43
C CYS A 216 -8.95 6.49 -2.66
N VAL A 217 -8.54 6.09 -3.86
CA VAL A 217 -8.19 4.68 -4.15
C VAL A 217 -7.04 4.21 -3.26
N VAL A 218 -5.95 4.98 -3.16
CA VAL A 218 -4.79 4.60 -2.34
C VAL A 218 -5.15 4.56 -0.84
N LEU A 219 -6.03 5.45 -0.36
CA LEU A 219 -6.53 5.42 1.02
C LEU A 219 -7.50 4.26 1.28
N VAL A 220 -8.36 3.90 0.33
CA VAL A 220 -9.18 2.68 0.41
C VAL A 220 -8.26 1.47 0.53
N THR A 221 -7.26 1.34 -0.34
CA THR A 221 -6.30 0.22 -0.28
C THR A 221 -5.53 0.18 1.04
N PHE A 222 -5.12 1.34 1.56
CA PHE A 222 -4.51 1.42 2.88
C PHE A 222 -5.47 0.92 3.98
N ALA A 223 -6.72 1.38 3.97
CA ALA A 223 -7.73 1.00 4.95
C ALA A 223 -8.09 -0.49 4.88
N VAL A 224 -8.19 -1.04 3.66
CA VAL A 224 -8.27 -2.48 3.38
C VAL A 224 -7.12 -3.18 4.10
N PHE A 225 -5.86 -2.84 3.81
CA PHE A 225 -4.73 -3.51 4.45
C PHE A 225 -4.62 -3.32 5.97
N GLN A 226 -5.09 -2.21 6.52
CA GLN A 226 -5.20 -2.05 7.97
C GLN A 226 -6.32 -2.91 8.58
N GLY A 227 -7.32 -3.28 7.78
CA GLY A 227 -8.56 -3.81 8.28
C GLY A 227 -9.33 -2.72 9.04
N ASP A 228 -9.62 -1.60 8.37
CA ASP A 228 -10.48 -0.50 8.87
C ASP A 228 -11.74 -0.36 7.99
N VAL A 229 -12.84 -1.02 8.39
CA VAL A 229 -14.12 -1.08 7.64
C VAL A 229 -14.64 0.30 7.35
N ASP A 230 -14.64 1.14 8.38
CA ASP A 230 -15.34 2.39 8.37
C ASP A 230 -14.60 3.35 7.45
N ALA A 231 -13.27 3.37 7.49
CA ALA A 231 -12.47 4.11 6.53
C ALA A 231 -12.67 3.60 5.09
N VAL A 232 -12.71 2.28 4.86
CA VAL A 232 -13.01 1.72 3.53
C VAL A 232 -14.36 2.21 3.03
N ARG A 233 -15.43 2.02 3.83
CA ARG A 233 -16.80 2.42 3.50
C ARG A 233 -16.87 3.91 3.17
N CYS A 234 -16.32 4.77 4.03
CA CYS A 234 -16.34 6.21 3.84
C CYS A 234 -15.60 6.66 2.58
N HIS A 235 -14.38 6.15 2.35
CA HIS A 235 -13.59 6.53 1.17
C HIS A 235 -14.19 5.99 -0.12
N LEU A 236 -14.72 4.77 -0.09
CA LEU A 236 -15.33 4.14 -1.26
C LEU A 236 -16.65 4.81 -1.64
N GLN A 237 -17.53 5.11 -0.68
CA GLN A 237 -18.78 5.86 -0.92
C GLN A 237 -18.49 7.24 -1.53
N ALA A 238 -17.63 8.04 -0.88
CA ALA A 238 -17.30 9.38 -1.34
C ALA A 238 -16.61 9.36 -2.72
N GLY A 239 -15.65 8.45 -2.92
CA GLY A 239 -14.93 8.32 -4.18
C GLY A 239 -15.82 7.86 -5.34
N THR A 240 -16.76 6.94 -5.09
CA THR A 240 -17.69 6.44 -6.12
C THR A 240 -18.60 7.53 -6.63
N LYS A 241 -19.18 8.32 -5.72
CA LYS A 241 -20.00 9.47 -6.09
C LYS A 241 -19.20 10.47 -6.93
N LEU A 242 -18.00 10.84 -6.45
CA LEU A 242 -17.14 11.80 -7.15
C LEU A 242 -16.71 11.30 -8.53
N LEU A 243 -16.37 10.02 -8.65
CA LEU A 243 -15.96 9.41 -9.92
C LEU A 243 -17.10 9.48 -10.94
N TRP A 244 -18.31 9.13 -10.53
CA TRP A 244 -19.49 9.18 -11.39
C TRP A 244 -19.77 10.60 -11.90
N GLU A 245 -19.76 11.59 -11.01
CA GLU A 245 -19.98 13.01 -11.39
C GLU A 245 -18.88 13.51 -12.33
N TRP A 246 -17.61 13.22 -12.02
CA TRP A 246 -16.46 13.70 -12.79
C TRP A 246 -16.37 13.06 -14.18
N ARG A 247 -16.71 11.77 -14.30
CA ARG A 247 -16.62 11.01 -15.55
C ARG A 247 -17.60 11.52 -16.61
N LYS A 248 -18.79 12.00 -16.20
CA LYS A 248 -19.76 12.62 -17.12
C LYS A 248 -19.18 13.79 -17.91
N GLY A 249 -18.32 14.59 -17.27
CA GLY A 249 -17.60 15.68 -17.93
C GLY A 249 -16.32 15.26 -18.67
N ASN A 250 -15.84 14.02 -18.47
CA ASN A 250 -14.54 13.54 -18.95
C ASN A 250 -14.58 12.13 -19.59
N PRO A 251 -15.57 11.80 -20.44
CA PRO A 251 -15.81 10.43 -20.90
C PRO A 251 -14.66 9.85 -21.75
N LYS A 252 -13.85 10.71 -22.39
CA LYS A 252 -12.72 10.31 -23.24
C LYS A 252 -11.38 10.28 -22.50
N SER A 253 -11.35 10.59 -21.20
CA SER A 253 -10.10 10.62 -20.45
C SER A 253 -9.58 9.19 -20.21
N PRO A 254 -8.33 8.86 -20.60
CA PRO A 254 -7.76 7.54 -20.33
C PRO A 254 -7.65 7.29 -18.82
N VAL A 255 -7.42 8.34 -18.02
CA VAL A 255 -7.39 8.23 -16.56
C VAL A 255 -8.77 7.91 -15.99
N ALA A 256 -9.85 8.40 -16.61
CA ALA A 256 -11.21 8.04 -16.19
C ALA A 256 -11.55 6.58 -16.46
N SER A 257 -10.96 5.95 -17.49
CA SER A 257 -11.05 4.50 -17.71
C SER A 257 -10.27 3.74 -16.64
N VAL A 258 -9.01 4.11 -16.40
CA VAL A 258 -8.16 3.48 -15.36
C VAL A 258 -8.82 3.57 -13.98
N LEU A 259 -9.32 4.74 -13.59
CA LEU A 259 -10.01 4.93 -12.32
C LEU A 259 -11.31 4.13 -12.25
N LEU A 260 -12.09 4.06 -13.33
CA LEU A 260 -13.30 3.23 -13.34
C LEU A 260 -12.99 1.76 -13.07
N HIS A 261 -12.05 1.17 -13.80
CA HIS A 261 -11.63 -0.20 -13.57
C HIS A 261 -11.15 -0.42 -12.14
N THR A 262 -10.36 0.52 -11.61
CA THR A 262 -9.82 0.40 -10.25
C THR A 262 -10.91 0.50 -9.17
N PHE A 263 -11.85 1.44 -9.31
CA PHE A 263 -12.96 1.60 -8.36
C PHE A 263 -13.92 0.41 -8.40
N VAL A 264 -14.31 -0.05 -9.59
CA VAL A 264 -15.17 -1.23 -9.72
C VAL A 264 -14.48 -2.45 -9.11
N GLN A 265 -13.18 -2.63 -9.35
CA GLN A 265 -12.41 -3.69 -8.73
C GLN A 265 -12.37 -3.58 -7.19
N LEU A 266 -12.16 -2.39 -6.64
CA LEU A 266 -12.22 -2.18 -5.18
C LEU A 266 -13.60 -2.50 -4.61
N HIS A 267 -14.69 -2.17 -5.32
CA HIS A 267 -16.05 -2.56 -4.93
C HIS A 267 -16.25 -4.07 -4.94
N ILE A 268 -15.64 -4.77 -5.89
CA ILE A 268 -15.75 -6.23 -5.93
C ILE A 268 -15.04 -6.85 -4.72
N HIS A 269 -13.82 -6.39 -4.42
CA HIS A 269 -13.05 -6.85 -3.25
C HIS A 269 -13.68 -6.44 -1.92
N TRP A 270 -14.35 -5.30 -1.89
CA TRP A 270 -15.08 -4.88 -0.70
C TRP A 270 -16.29 -5.78 -0.47
N ALA A 271 -17.00 -6.14 -1.54
CA ALA A 271 -18.19 -6.97 -1.47
C ALA A 271 -17.85 -8.38 -1.02
N SER A 272 -16.81 -9.00 -1.55
CA SER A 272 -16.39 -10.36 -1.18
C SER A 272 -16.02 -10.52 0.30
N ALA A 273 -15.74 -9.42 0.99
CA ALA A 273 -15.33 -9.39 2.39
C ALA A 273 -16.36 -8.78 3.34
N THR A 274 -17.52 -8.34 2.83
CA THR A 274 -18.57 -7.70 3.64
C THR A 274 -19.93 -8.30 3.36
N ARG A 275 -20.92 -7.97 4.21
CA ARG A 275 -22.26 -8.53 4.05
C ARG A 275 -22.92 -7.85 2.86
N LEU A 276 -23.71 -8.61 2.11
CA LEU A 276 -24.51 -8.08 0.99
C LEU A 276 -25.36 -6.86 1.40
N GLN A 277 -25.83 -6.82 2.65
CA GLN A 277 -26.59 -5.69 3.20
C GLN A 277 -25.83 -4.35 3.18
N ASP A 278 -24.50 -4.38 3.28
CA ASP A 278 -23.66 -3.16 3.22
C ASP A 278 -23.72 -2.50 1.83
N TYR A 279 -24.17 -3.22 0.81
CA TYR A 279 -24.40 -2.73 -0.55
C TYR A 279 -25.85 -2.38 -0.82
N LEU A 280 -26.79 -3.17 -0.27
CA LEU A 280 -28.22 -2.94 -0.42
C LEU A 280 -28.69 -1.71 0.37
N ASP A 281 -28.24 -1.58 1.62
CA ASP A 281 -28.63 -0.50 2.53
C ASP A 281 -27.60 0.64 2.57
N GLY A 282 -26.37 0.39 2.10
CA GLY A 282 -25.25 1.35 2.12
C GLY A 282 -25.28 2.46 1.07
N GLY A 283 -26.31 2.52 0.22
CA GLY A 283 -26.56 3.68 -0.64
C GLY A 283 -25.47 3.95 -1.69
N TYR A 284 -25.19 2.98 -2.56
CA TYR A 284 -24.34 3.16 -3.74
C TYR A 284 -25.18 3.29 -5.03
N PRO A 285 -25.97 4.37 -5.23
CA PRO A 285 -26.92 4.47 -6.35
C PRO A 285 -26.24 4.46 -7.72
N TYR A 286 -24.97 4.84 -7.79
CA TYR A 286 -24.21 4.97 -9.04
C TYR A 286 -23.42 3.71 -9.41
N LEU A 287 -23.29 2.74 -8.50
CA LEU A 287 -22.39 1.60 -8.70
C LEU A 287 -22.82 0.74 -9.89
N GLN A 288 -24.11 0.52 -10.09
CA GLN A 288 -24.62 -0.27 -11.21
C GLN A 288 -24.29 0.36 -12.58
N GLU A 289 -24.42 1.68 -12.69
CA GLU A 289 -24.06 2.43 -13.91
C GLU A 289 -22.54 2.36 -14.16
N LEU A 290 -21.73 2.58 -13.13
CA LEU A 290 -20.27 2.46 -13.24
C LEU A 290 -19.82 1.06 -13.63
N MET A 291 -20.47 0.01 -13.11
CA MET A 291 -20.20 -1.35 -13.52
C MET A 291 -20.60 -1.61 -14.97
N HIS A 292 -21.73 -1.05 -15.42
CA HIS A 292 -22.15 -1.18 -16.81
C HIS A 292 -21.11 -0.56 -17.76
N ASP A 293 -20.72 0.69 -17.49
CA ASP A 293 -19.66 1.38 -18.21
C ASP A 293 -18.36 0.56 -18.21
N ASN A 294 -18.06 -0.11 -17.09
CA ASN A 294 -16.84 -0.90 -16.94
C ASN A 294 -16.83 -2.11 -17.86
N ILE A 295 -17.96 -2.81 -17.94
CA ILE A 295 -18.15 -3.95 -18.84
C ILE A 295 -18.00 -3.49 -20.28
N VAL A 296 -18.57 -2.34 -20.65
CA VAL A 296 -18.44 -1.78 -22.00
C VAL A 296 -16.97 -1.46 -22.32
N ASP A 297 -16.26 -0.75 -21.43
CA ASP A 297 -14.84 -0.40 -21.59
C ASP A 297 -13.96 -1.65 -21.73
N ILE A 298 -14.20 -2.68 -20.91
CA ILE A 298 -13.47 -3.96 -20.95
C ILE A 298 -13.76 -4.72 -22.24
N SER A 299 -15.04 -4.82 -22.62
CA SER A 299 -15.47 -5.62 -23.78
C SER A 299 -14.89 -5.08 -25.08
N ALA A 300 -14.66 -3.76 -25.17
CA ALA A 300 -13.99 -3.14 -26.32
C ALA A 300 -12.52 -3.59 -26.49
N HIS A 301 -11.88 -4.08 -25.42
CA HIS A 301 -10.46 -4.49 -25.39
C HIS A 301 -10.28 -5.86 -24.76
N ALA A 302 -11.22 -6.79 -25.00
CA ALA A 302 -11.25 -8.11 -24.36
C ALA A 302 -10.01 -8.98 -24.65
N HIS A 303 -9.24 -8.64 -25.68
CA HIS A 303 -7.99 -9.30 -26.04
C HIS A 303 -6.83 -8.92 -25.11
N GLU A 304 -6.90 -7.83 -24.33
CA GLU A 304 -5.85 -7.49 -23.37
C GLU A 304 -5.92 -8.36 -22.11
N PRO A 305 -4.85 -9.06 -21.70
CA PRO A 305 -4.86 -9.93 -20.51
C PRO A 305 -5.30 -9.22 -19.22
N SER A 306 -4.89 -7.95 -19.03
CA SER A 306 -5.28 -7.14 -17.88
C SER A 306 -6.78 -6.83 -17.84
N LYS A 307 -7.43 -6.70 -19.00
CA LYS A 307 -8.88 -6.45 -19.11
C LYS A 307 -9.66 -7.75 -18.87
N ALA A 308 -9.14 -8.88 -19.33
CA ALA A 308 -9.72 -10.20 -19.05
C ALA A 308 -9.79 -10.48 -17.54
N THR A 309 -8.76 -10.13 -16.77
CA THR A 309 -8.79 -10.28 -15.30
C THR A 309 -9.88 -9.43 -14.64
N LEU A 310 -10.07 -8.21 -15.10
CA LEU A 310 -11.11 -7.33 -14.55
C LEU A 310 -12.51 -7.88 -14.83
N LEU A 311 -12.71 -8.49 -16.01
CA LEU A 311 -13.98 -9.10 -16.35
C LEU A 311 -14.33 -10.24 -15.38
N VAL A 312 -13.34 -11.03 -14.96
CA VAL A 312 -13.53 -12.07 -13.93
C VAL A 312 -14.20 -11.46 -12.71
N SER A 313 -13.57 -10.44 -12.15
CA SER A 313 -13.97 -9.88 -10.87
C SER A 313 -15.41 -9.34 -10.97
N VAL A 314 -15.74 -8.67 -12.08
CA VAL A 314 -17.08 -8.13 -12.33
C VAL A 314 -18.12 -9.25 -12.40
N GLN A 315 -17.79 -10.36 -13.05
CA GLN A 315 -18.70 -11.50 -13.14
C GLN A 315 -18.81 -12.28 -11.84
N CYS A 316 -17.71 -12.51 -11.12
CA CYS A 316 -17.71 -13.11 -9.78
C CYS A 316 -18.68 -12.36 -8.89
N TRP A 317 -18.60 -11.03 -8.86
CA TRP A 317 -19.52 -10.22 -8.07
C TRP A 317 -20.99 -10.38 -8.48
N ALA A 318 -21.27 -10.45 -9.79
CA ALA A 318 -22.62 -10.67 -10.29
C ALA A 318 -23.18 -12.06 -9.92
N LEU A 319 -22.30 -13.05 -9.73
CA LEU A 319 -22.65 -14.41 -9.29
C LEU A 319 -22.78 -14.50 -7.76
N MET A 320 -21.92 -13.79 -7.02
CA MET A 320 -21.82 -13.75 -5.56
C MET A 320 -22.86 -12.82 -4.91
N LEU A 321 -24.07 -12.72 -5.46
CA LEU A 321 -25.21 -12.11 -4.76
C LEU A 321 -25.76 -13.00 -3.61
N SER A 322 -24.99 -14.01 -3.18
CA SER A 322 -25.09 -14.68 -1.88
C SER A 322 -24.12 -14.02 -0.88
N ASP A 323 -24.43 -14.06 0.42
CA ASP A 323 -23.56 -13.50 1.47
C ASP A 323 -22.14 -14.09 1.40
N PRO A 324 -21.14 -13.32 0.93
CA PRO A 324 -19.82 -13.84 0.58
C PRO A 324 -18.98 -14.17 1.82
N VAL A 325 -19.42 -13.70 3.00
CA VAL A 325 -18.82 -14.06 4.28
C VAL A 325 -19.31 -15.45 4.74
N SER A 326 -20.55 -15.82 4.44
CA SER A 326 -21.14 -17.07 4.93
C SER A 326 -21.18 -18.21 3.90
N PHE A 327 -21.01 -17.92 2.61
CA PHE A 327 -21.15 -18.89 1.51
C PHE A 327 -22.50 -19.63 1.53
N ASP A 328 -23.57 -18.96 1.98
CA ASP A 328 -24.92 -19.52 2.02
C ASP A 328 -25.60 -19.42 0.63
N PRO A 329 -25.89 -20.55 -0.05
CA PRO A 329 -26.55 -20.55 -1.35
C PRO A 329 -28.03 -20.13 -1.29
N GLN A 330 -28.69 -20.16 -0.12
CA GLN A 330 -30.13 -19.92 0.00
C GLN A 330 -30.51 -18.42 -0.08
N HIS A 331 -29.54 -17.51 0.09
CA HIS A 331 -29.76 -16.06 0.05
C HIS A 331 -29.31 -15.40 -1.26
N ALA A 332 -28.99 -16.18 -2.29
CA ALA A 332 -28.55 -15.67 -3.59
C ALA A 332 -29.68 -14.95 -4.35
N ASN A 333 -29.80 -13.62 -4.23
CA ASN A 333 -30.78 -12.87 -5.01
C ASN A 333 -30.24 -12.51 -6.40
N LEU A 334 -30.20 -13.52 -7.28
CA LEU A 334 -29.74 -13.41 -8.68
C LEU A 334 -30.64 -12.50 -9.56
N SER A 335 -31.80 -12.06 -9.06
CA SER A 335 -32.82 -11.36 -9.86
C SER A 335 -32.62 -9.83 -9.98
N ARG A 336 -31.64 -9.25 -9.27
CA ARG A 336 -31.35 -7.80 -9.31
C ARG A 336 -29.99 -7.40 -9.92
N GLY A 337 -29.25 -8.33 -10.52
CA GLY A 337 -27.94 -8.06 -11.15
C GLY A 337 -27.97 -8.12 -12.68
N PHE A 338 -27.83 -6.96 -13.36
CA PHE A 338 -27.78 -6.77 -14.82
C PHE A 338 -28.89 -7.52 -15.59
N THR A 339 -29.90 -6.78 -16.04
CA THR A 339 -31.09 -7.22 -16.82
C THR A 339 -30.81 -7.85 -18.19
N TRP A 340 -29.56 -8.24 -18.51
CA TRP A 340 -29.14 -8.56 -19.88
C TRP A 340 -28.80 -10.04 -20.13
N ASP A 341 -28.56 -10.86 -19.10
CA ASP A 341 -28.16 -12.27 -19.31
C ASP A 341 -28.24 -13.17 -18.05
N THR A 342 -28.34 -14.50 -18.24
CA THR A 342 -28.31 -15.47 -17.11
C THR A 342 -26.89 -15.59 -16.52
N PRO A 343 -26.75 -15.89 -15.20
CA PRO A 343 -25.47 -16.24 -14.58
C PRO A 343 -24.61 -17.23 -15.37
N ALA A 344 -25.23 -18.29 -15.89
CA ALA A 344 -24.55 -19.31 -16.69
C ALA A 344 -23.98 -18.78 -18.00
N ASN A 345 -24.74 -17.96 -18.72
CA ASN A 345 -24.28 -17.36 -19.97
C ASN A 345 -23.14 -16.35 -19.74
N LYS A 346 -23.13 -15.64 -18.61
CA LYS A 346 -22.02 -14.75 -18.22
C LYS A 346 -20.72 -15.53 -18.04
N VAL A 347 -20.75 -16.62 -17.25
CA VAL A 347 -19.60 -17.52 -17.05
C VAL A 347 -19.12 -18.10 -18.38
N HIS A 348 -20.06 -18.60 -19.20
CA HIS A 348 -19.73 -19.17 -20.51
C HIS A 348 -19.01 -18.15 -21.40
N ARG A 349 -19.57 -16.93 -21.53
CA ARG A 349 -18.98 -15.87 -22.35
C ARG A 349 -17.57 -15.50 -21.87
N PHE A 350 -17.37 -15.42 -20.57
CA PHE A 350 -16.07 -15.10 -20.01
C PHE A 350 -15.05 -16.20 -20.24
N LYS A 351 -15.45 -17.47 -20.07
CA LYS A 351 -14.62 -18.62 -20.42
C LYS A 351 -14.17 -18.53 -21.88
N THR A 352 -15.10 -18.28 -22.80
CA THR A 352 -14.79 -18.09 -24.23
C THR A 352 -13.81 -16.94 -24.45
N GLN A 353 -14.03 -15.78 -23.83
CA GLN A 353 -13.14 -14.62 -23.98
C GLN A 353 -11.72 -14.86 -23.43
N VAL A 354 -11.58 -15.57 -22.32
CA VAL A 354 -10.27 -15.95 -21.78
C VAL A 354 -9.58 -16.97 -22.68
N GLU A 355 -10.31 -17.93 -23.24
CA GLU A 355 -9.78 -18.89 -24.21
C GLU A 355 -9.30 -18.21 -25.49
N GLU A 356 -10.08 -17.26 -26.02
CA GLU A 356 -9.70 -16.43 -27.17
C GLU A 356 -8.45 -15.56 -26.87
N CYS A 357 -8.46 -14.85 -25.73
CA CYS A 357 -7.33 -14.04 -25.29
C CYS A 357 -6.06 -14.90 -25.09
N SER A 358 -6.19 -16.08 -24.49
CA SER A 358 -5.11 -17.04 -24.31
C SER A 358 -4.60 -17.58 -25.65
N ALA A 359 -5.49 -17.86 -26.61
CA ALA A 359 -5.11 -18.28 -27.95
C ALA A 359 -4.32 -17.19 -28.70
N LEU A 360 -4.74 -15.93 -28.61
CA LEU A 360 -4.04 -14.78 -29.19
C LEU A 360 -2.63 -14.60 -28.61
N HIS A 361 -2.45 -14.91 -27.33
CA HIS A 361 -1.17 -14.77 -26.62
C HIS A 361 -0.38 -16.08 -26.52
N ARG A 362 -0.81 -17.16 -27.18
CA ARG A 362 -0.17 -18.49 -27.07
C ARG A 362 1.31 -18.47 -27.48
N ASN A 363 1.65 -17.66 -28.48
CA ASN A 363 3.02 -17.52 -29.00
C ASN A 363 3.81 -16.41 -28.29
N SER A 364 3.21 -15.73 -27.32
CA SER A 364 3.93 -14.82 -26.44
C SER A 364 4.65 -15.69 -25.41
N ASP A 365 5.97 -15.87 -25.54
CA ASP A 365 6.82 -16.57 -24.55
C ASP A 365 6.90 -15.84 -23.18
N SER A 366 5.89 -15.01 -22.87
CA SER A 366 5.77 -14.28 -21.61
C SER A 366 5.29 -15.21 -20.51
N ALA A 367 6.22 -15.65 -19.67
CA ALA A 367 5.92 -16.36 -18.43
C ALA A 367 4.91 -15.58 -17.54
N ALA A 368 4.94 -14.24 -17.57
CA ALA A 368 3.97 -13.41 -16.85
C ALA A 368 2.55 -13.55 -17.40
N ASN A 369 2.37 -13.62 -18.72
CA ASN A 369 1.06 -13.82 -19.33
C ASN A 369 0.52 -15.22 -19.00
N LEU A 370 1.35 -16.26 -19.14
CA LEU A 370 0.95 -17.63 -18.80
C LEU A 370 0.51 -17.73 -17.34
N ARG A 371 1.26 -17.09 -16.44
CA ARG A 371 0.96 -17.01 -15.00
C ARG A 371 -0.39 -16.33 -14.74
N ALA A 372 -0.66 -15.21 -15.41
CA ALA A 372 -1.95 -14.52 -15.31
C ALA A 372 -3.10 -15.40 -15.82
N PHE A 373 -2.94 -16.07 -16.97
CA PHE A 373 -3.96 -16.99 -17.50
C PHE A 373 -4.27 -18.15 -16.56
N MET A 374 -3.28 -18.69 -15.85
CA MET A 374 -3.53 -19.72 -14.84
C MET A 374 -4.40 -19.22 -13.68
N VAL A 375 -4.19 -17.98 -13.23
CA VAL A 375 -5.07 -17.35 -12.22
C VAL A 375 -6.49 -17.22 -12.76
N LEU A 376 -6.66 -16.77 -14.00
CA LEU A 376 -7.98 -16.68 -14.64
C LEU A 376 -8.66 -18.04 -14.72
N GLN A 377 -7.94 -19.09 -15.07
CA GLN A 377 -8.47 -20.45 -15.11
C GLN A 377 -8.94 -20.94 -13.73
N ILE A 378 -8.20 -20.63 -12.67
CA ILE A 378 -8.62 -20.96 -11.30
C ILE A 378 -9.91 -20.22 -10.96
N GLN A 379 -10.00 -18.93 -11.31
CA GLN A 379 -11.19 -18.12 -11.03
C GLN A 379 -12.41 -18.58 -11.85
N ILE A 380 -12.24 -18.98 -13.12
CA ILE A 380 -13.32 -19.56 -13.95
C ILE A 380 -13.87 -20.83 -13.32
N GLU A 381 -13.00 -21.76 -12.91
CA GLU A 381 -13.42 -23.01 -12.26
C GLU A 381 -14.19 -22.71 -10.97
N MET A 382 -13.75 -21.68 -10.24
CA MET A 382 -14.47 -21.22 -9.04
C MET A 382 -15.86 -20.67 -9.38
N MET A 383 -16.00 -19.90 -10.47
CA MET A 383 -17.33 -19.45 -10.91
C MET A 383 -18.25 -20.61 -11.27
N GLU A 384 -17.74 -21.64 -11.95
CA GLU A 384 -18.53 -22.83 -12.30
C GLU A 384 -19.02 -23.56 -11.04
N VAL A 385 -18.19 -23.66 -9.99
CA VAL A 385 -18.58 -24.21 -8.69
C VAL A 385 -19.64 -23.34 -7.99
N ILE A 386 -19.45 -22.02 -7.95
CA ILE A 386 -20.44 -21.09 -7.37
C ILE A 386 -21.77 -21.23 -8.10
N LEU A 387 -21.75 -21.22 -9.43
CA LEU A 387 -22.95 -21.36 -10.27
C LEU A 387 -23.67 -22.70 -10.05
N ALA A 388 -22.93 -23.80 -9.89
CA ALA A 388 -23.53 -25.09 -9.58
C ALA A 388 -24.19 -25.09 -8.20
N SER A 389 -23.55 -24.46 -7.21
CA SER A 389 -24.04 -24.41 -5.83
C SER A 389 -25.37 -23.67 -5.66
N THR A 390 -25.75 -22.78 -6.58
CA THR A 390 -27.03 -22.05 -6.51
C THR A 390 -28.25 -22.96 -6.66
N LYS A 391 -28.05 -24.21 -7.08
CA LYS A 391 -29.12 -25.22 -7.21
C LYS A 391 -29.19 -26.17 -6.01
N PHE A 392 -28.29 -26.03 -5.05
CA PHE A 392 -28.24 -26.91 -3.89
C PHE A 392 -29.40 -26.64 -2.94
N SER A 393 -29.89 -27.70 -2.32
CA SER A 393 -30.95 -27.63 -1.30
C SER A 393 -30.44 -27.13 0.05
N GLY A 394 -29.12 -27.08 0.23
CA GLY A 394 -28.44 -26.70 1.48
C GLY A 394 -27.77 -27.88 2.19
N SER A 395 -27.73 -29.07 1.57
CA SER A 395 -26.99 -30.20 2.11
C SER A 395 -25.50 -30.08 1.79
N GLU A 396 -24.65 -30.38 2.76
CA GLU A 396 -23.20 -30.23 2.62
C GLU A 396 -22.55 -31.36 1.80
N THR A 397 -23.25 -32.48 1.60
CA THR A 397 -22.83 -33.54 0.67
C THR A 397 -23.12 -33.23 -0.81
N GLU A 398 -23.97 -32.23 -1.12
CA GLU A 398 -24.20 -31.82 -2.52
C GLU A 398 -22.89 -31.31 -3.18
N TRP A 399 -21.99 -30.75 -2.37
CA TRP A 399 -20.65 -30.31 -2.78
C TRP A 399 -19.76 -31.45 -3.30
N ASP A 400 -20.03 -32.70 -2.94
CA ASP A 400 -19.22 -33.86 -3.39
C ASP A 400 -19.25 -34.02 -4.92
N SER A 401 -20.37 -33.64 -5.55
CA SER A 401 -20.52 -33.65 -7.01
C SER A 401 -19.52 -32.70 -7.70
N LEU A 402 -18.99 -31.72 -6.97
CA LEU A 402 -18.04 -30.72 -7.45
C LEU A 402 -16.59 -31.06 -7.11
N PHE A 403 -16.31 -32.23 -6.52
CA PHE A 403 -14.96 -32.71 -6.21
C PHE A 403 -13.93 -32.52 -7.36
N PRO A 404 -14.25 -32.86 -8.63
CA PRO A 404 -13.30 -32.67 -9.72
C PRO A 404 -12.89 -31.21 -9.95
N TYR A 405 -13.77 -30.25 -9.67
CA TYR A 405 -13.47 -28.82 -9.78
C TYR A 405 -12.54 -28.37 -8.65
N PHE A 406 -12.80 -28.80 -7.42
CA PHE A 406 -11.95 -28.50 -6.27
C PHE A 406 -10.53 -29.02 -6.49
N GLN A 407 -10.39 -30.28 -6.93
CA GLN A 407 -9.10 -30.87 -7.24
C GLN A 407 -8.34 -30.05 -8.29
N ARG A 408 -9.00 -29.68 -9.41
CA ARG A 408 -8.38 -28.85 -10.47
C ARG A 408 -7.94 -27.49 -9.98
N VAL A 409 -8.74 -26.81 -9.14
CA VAL A 409 -8.38 -25.51 -8.55
C VAL A 409 -7.11 -25.63 -7.71
N VAL A 410 -7.07 -26.61 -6.82
CA VAL A 410 -5.93 -26.81 -5.90
C VAL A 410 -4.67 -27.24 -6.66
N ASP A 411 -4.80 -28.12 -7.66
CA ASP A 411 -3.68 -28.55 -8.51
C ASP A 411 -3.11 -27.40 -9.34
N LYS A 412 -3.97 -26.58 -9.95
CA LYS A 412 -3.54 -25.39 -10.71
C LYS A 412 -2.88 -24.36 -9.80
N ALA A 413 -3.39 -24.15 -8.58
CA ALA A 413 -2.78 -23.24 -7.63
C ALA A 413 -1.39 -23.70 -7.19
N GLU A 414 -1.21 -25.00 -6.91
CA GLU A 414 0.10 -25.56 -6.61
C GLU A 414 1.07 -25.42 -7.79
N LEU A 415 0.60 -25.73 -9.01
CA LEU A 415 1.40 -25.59 -10.23
C LEU A 415 1.81 -24.13 -10.46
N LEU A 416 0.89 -23.18 -10.26
CA LEU A 416 1.14 -21.74 -10.36
C LEU A 416 2.23 -21.28 -9.38
N LEU A 417 2.20 -21.78 -8.16
CA LEU A 417 3.15 -21.39 -7.12
C LEU A 417 4.53 -22.02 -7.32
N ASN A 418 4.60 -23.22 -7.92
CA ASN A 418 5.86 -23.92 -8.14
C ASN A 418 6.56 -23.54 -9.46
N SER A 419 5.80 -23.36 -10.56
CA SER A 419 6.34 -23.20 -11.91
C SER A 419 6.92 -21.82 -12.22
N PHE A 420 6.58 -20.79 -11.43
CA PHE A 420 6.98 -19.40 -11.66
C PHE A 420 7.85 -18.82 -10.56
N ASN A 421 8.61 -19.67 -9.87
CA ASN A 421 9.50 -19.29 -8.76
C ASN A 421 10.59 -18.25 -9.13
N HIS A 422 10.89 -18.10 -10.42
CA HIS A 422 11.82 -17.11 -10.96
C HIS A 422 11.21 -15.70 -11.08
N LEU A 423 9.88 -15.56 -11.02
CA LEU A 423 9.18 -14.29 -11.04
C LEU A 423 8.87 -13.83 -9.61
N LEU A 424 8.80 -12.51 -9.41
CA LEU A 424 8.32 -11.95 -8.15
C LEU A 424 6.84 -12.32 -7.96
N ASP A 425 6.55 -13.00 -6.85
CA ASP A 425 5.20 -13.43 -6.52
C ASP A 425 4.44 -12.31 -5.80
N PRO A 426 3.19 -11.95 -6.20
CA PRO A 426 2.38 -10.99 -5.45
C PRO A 426 1.87 -11.60 -4.15
N LEU A 427 2.65 -11.50 -3.08
CA LEU A 427 2.31 -11.97 -1.74
C LEU A 427 1.45 -10.97 -0.96
N PHE A 428 1.41 -9.69 -1.38
CA PHE A 428 0.66 -8.63 -0.73
C PHE A 428 -0.09 -7.77 -1.76
N SER A 429 -1.25 -8.25 -2.16
CA SER A 429 -2.06 -7.67 -3.25
C SER A 429 -3.39 -7.16 -2.71
N VAL A 430 -3.85 -6.02 -3.24
CA VAL A 430 -5.24 -5.57 -3.02
C VAL A 430 -6.22 -6.34 -3.90
N LYS A 431 -5.71 -7.00 -4.95
CA LYS A 431 -6.49 -7.84 -5.85
C LYS A 431 -6.58 -9.27 -5.33
N GLU A 432 -7.78 -9.82 -5.38
CA GLU A 432 -8.01 -11.26 -5.35
C GLU A 432 -7.35 -11.95 -6.53
N ALA A 433 -6.64 -13.04 -6.24
CA ALA A 433 -6.17 -13.97 -7.26
C ALA A 433 -6.88 -15.31 -7.05
N PHE A 434 -6.34 -16.19 -6.22
CA PHE A 434 -6.86 -17.55 -6.05
C PHE A 434 -6.98 -17.97 -4.59
N LEU A 435 -6.55 -17.14 -3.63
CA LEU A 435 -6.59 -17.50 -2.21
C LEU A 435 -8.02 -17.69 -1.70
N GLY A 436 -8.96 -16.84 -2.13
CA GLY A 436 -10.38 -17.02 -1.81
C GLY A 436 -10.93 -18.35 -2.38
N SER A 437 -10.55 -18.69 -3.62
CA SER A 437 -10.92 -19.97 -4.25
C SER A 437 -10.36 -21.17 -3.48
N LEU A 438 -9.10 -21.11 -3.05
CA LEU A 438 -8.47 -22.14 -2.22
C LEU A 438 -9.18 -22.28 -0.86
N ALA A 439 -9.49 -21.16 -0.20
CA ALA A 439 -10.20 -21.17 1.07
C ALA A 439 -11.57 -21.85 0.94
N LEU A 440 -12.33 -21.56 -0.14
CA LEU A 440 -13.60 -22.21 -0.37
C LEU A 440 -13.44 -23.71 -0.68
N CYS A 441 -12.47 -24.09 -1.52
CA CYS A 441 -12.16 -25.50 -1.76
C CYS A 441 -11.87 -26.22 -0.43
N GLY A 442 -11.08 -25.59 0.43
CA GLY A 442 -10.78 -26.11 1.76
C GLY A 442 -12.00 -26.26 2.65
N LEU A 443 -12.93 -25.30 2.65
CA LEU A 443 -14.14 -25.34 3.48
C LEU A 443 -15.18 -26.34 2.99
N LYS A 444 -15.44 -26.37 1.67
CA LYS A 444 -16.59 -27.12 1.11
C LYS A 444 -16.26 -28.50 0.58
N CYS A 445 -15.02 -28.76 0.17
CA CYS A 445 -14.59 -30.10 -0.20
C CYS A 445 -14.30 -30.91 1.06
N ARG A 446 -15.00 -32.04 1.29
CA ARG A 446 -14.72 -32.95 2.41
C ARG A 446 -13.63 -34.00 2.14
N ASP A 447 -13.10 -34.05 0.92
CA ASP A 447 -12.03 -34.99 0.59
C ASP A 447 -10.75 -34.67 1.38
N TRP A 448 -10.22 -35.69 2.05
CA TRP A 448 -9.06 -35.56 2.92
C TRP A 448 -7.82 -35.03 2.17
N THR A 449 -7.57 -35.53 0.96
CA THR A 449 -6.37 -35.19 0.19
C THR A 449 -6.40 -33.73 -0.25
N VAL A 450 -7.54 -33.26 -0.77
CA VAL A 450 -7.76 -31.86 -1.15
C VAL A 450 -7.57 -30.94 0.05
N ARG A 451 -8.17 -31.27 1.20
CA ARG A 451 -8.05 -30.48 2.44
C ARG A 451 -6.60 -30.34 2.92
N GLN A 452 -5.87 -31.45 2.96
CA GLN A 452 -4.46 -31.43 3.37
C GLN A 452 -3.60 -30.63 2.38
N LYS A 453 -3.88 -30.74 1.09
CA LYS A 453 -3.17 -29.97 0.05
C LYS A 453 -3.43 -28.47 0.16
N VAL A 454 -4.68 -28.05 0.39
CA VAL A 454 -5.01 -26.64 0.65
C VAL A 454 -4.25 -26.12 1.88
N LEU A 455 -4.30 -26.84 3.01
CA LEU A 455 -3.56 -26.45 4.21
C LEU A 455 -2.05 -26.38 3.97
N ALA A 456 -1.48 -27.33 3.23
CA ALA A 456 -0.05 -27.32 2.90
C ALA A 456 0.34 -26.09 2.07
N ILE A 457 -0.49 -25.71 1.08
CA ILE A 457 -0.28 -24.48 0.30
C ILE A 457 -0.33 -23.25 1.21
N CYS A 458 -1.39 -23.11 2.02
CA CYS A 458 -1.53 -21.95 2.91
C CYS A 458 -0.37 -21.85 3.93
N LYS A 459 0.08 -22.97 4.49
CA LYS A 459 1.23 -23.02 5.43
C LYS A 459 2.56 -22.69 4.75
N LYS A 460 2.75 -23.11 3.50
CA LYS A 460 3.99 -22.88 2.75
C LYS A 460 4.14 -21.44 2.27
N TYR A 461 3.04 -20.78 1.89
CA TYR A 461 3.08 -19.46 1.27
C TYR A 461 2.38 -18.41 2.15
N ASN A 462 3.16 -17.49 2.75
CA ASN A 462 2.61 -16.35 3.50
C ASN A 462 2.08 -15.29 2.52
N ARG A 463 0.76 -15.17 2.38
CA ARG A 463 0.10 -14.34 1.37
C ARG A 463 -1.08 -13.57 1.93
N ARG A 464 -1.34 -12.42 1.32
CA ARG A 464 -2.55 -11.63 1.49
C ARG A 464 -3.05 -11.13 0.14
N GLU A 465 -4.30 -11.45 -0.18
CA GLU A 465 -4.99 -11.10 -1.41
C GLU A 465 -6.32 -10.42 -1.05
N GLY A 466 -6.38 -9.11 -1.19
CA GLY A 466 -7.47 -8.31 -0.65
C GLY A 466 -7.58 -8.54 0.87
N MET A 467 -8.74 -9.05 1.29
CA MET A 467 -9.04 -9.38 2.69
C MET A 467 -8.70 -10.82 3.07
N PHE A 468 -8.33 -11.66 2.12
CA PHE A 468 -7.94 -13.04 2.42
C PHE A 468 -6.46 -13.07 2.82
N SER A 469 -6.14 -13.71 3.93
CA SER A 469 -4.77 -14.04 4.33
C SER A 469 -4.60 -15.53 4.56
N THR A 470 -3.44 -16.07 4.21
CA THR A 470 -3.15 -17.49 4.47
C THR A 470 -3.07 -17.80 5.95
N VAL A 471 -2.62 -16.87 6.80
CA VAL A 471 -2.62 -17.04 8.27
C VAL A 471 -4.03 -17.30 8.79
N GLU A 472 -4.98 -16.49 8.34
CA GLU A 472 -6.38 -16.56 8.71
C GLU A 472 -7.08 -17.79 8.13
N ALA A 473 -6.81 -18.11 6.86
CA ALA A 473 -7.31 -19.31 6.22
C ALA A 473 -6.84 -20.57 6.97
N ILE A 474 -5.59 -20.65 7.41
CA ILE A 474 -5.08 -21.79 8.18
C ILE A 474 -5.90 -21.98 9.46
N HIS A 475 -6.09 -20.92 10.25
CA HIS A 475 -6.80 -21.00 11.52
C HIS A 475 -8.28 -21.36 11.33
N LEU A 476 -8.93 -20.78 10.32
CA LEU A 476 -10.31 -21.11 9.96
C LEU A 476 -10.47 -22.56 9.51
N LEU A 477 -9.67 -22.98 8.52
CA LEU A 477 -9.71 -24.33 7.96
C LEU A 477 -9.39 -25.39 9.02
N GLN A 478 -8.35 -25.17 9.83
CA GLN A 478 -8.00 -26.11 10.90
C GLN A 478 -9.14 -26.23 11.93
N THR A 479 -9.77 -25.11 12.31
CA THR A 479 -10.92 -25.14 13.24
C THR A 479 -12.08 -25.97 12.68
N VAL A 480 -12.39 -25.79 11.39
CA VAL A 480 -13.46 -26.57 10.72
C VAL A 480 -13.06 -28.05 10.63
N TYR A 481 -11.82 -28.36 10.27
CA TYR A 481 -11.38 -29.74 10.09
C TYR A 481 -11.33 -30.51 11.41
N ASP A 482 -10.86 -29.87 12.48
CA ASP A 482 -10.82 -30.46 13.82
C ASP A 482 -12.24 -30.77 14.32
N PHE A 483 -13.21 -29.91 13.98
CA PHE A 483 -14.62 -30.11 14.33
C PHE A 483 -15.25 -31.22 13.50
N GLU A 484 -15.20 -31.11 12.17
CA GLU A 484 -15.88 -32.05 11.28
C GLU A 484 -15.28 -33.46 11.30
N SER A 485 -13.97 -33.58 11.58
CA SER A 485 -13.25 -34.86 11.61
C SER A 485 -13.18 -35.47 13.02
N ALA A 486 -13.88 -34.90 14.00
CA ALA A 486 -13.83 -35.38 15.38
C ALA A 486 -14.31 -36.84 15.50
N GLY A 487 -13.40 -37.73 15.90
CA GLY A 487 -13.68 -39.17 16.00
C GLY A 487 -13.69 -39.92 14.66
N ILE A 488 -13.26 -39.28 13.57
CA ILE A 488 -13.22 -39.86 12.23
C ILE A 488 -11.76 -40.10 11.81
N PRO A 489 -11.38 -41.32 11.41
CA PRO A 489 -10.03 -41.60 10.93
C PRO A 489 -9.65 -40.81 9.67
N PRO A 490 -8.36 -40.46 9.49
CA PRO A 490 -7.90 -39.82 8.26
C PRO A 490 -8.25 -40.61 6.99
N GLY A 491 -8.84 -39.93 6.01
CA GLY A 491 -9.23 -40.52 4.73
C GLY A 491 -10.64 -41.13 4.70
N GLU A 492 -11.32 -41.27 5.84
CA GLU A 492 -12.73 -41.65 5.86
C GLU A 492 -13.65 -40.47 5.50
N ASN A 493 -14.83 -40.78 4.96
CA ASN A 493 -15.80 -39.76 4.56
C ASN A 493 -16.44 -39.13 5.79
N ILE A 494 -16.35 -37.80 5.89
CA ILE A 494 -17.04 -37.02 6.91
C ILE A 494 -18.55 -37.09 6.66
N PRO A 495 -19.37 -37.60 7.60
CA PRO A 495 -20.80 -37.72 7.43
C PRO A 495 -21.45 -36.35 7.41
N GLU A 496 -22.58 -36.25 6.69
CA GLU A 496 -23.37 -35.01 6.57
C GLU A 496 -23.68 -34.35 7.92
N SER A 497 -23.98 -35.15 8.96
CA SER A 497 -24.30 -34.64 10.29
C SER A 497 -23.14 -33.93 11.00
N ALA A 498 -21.90 -34.23 10.62
CA ALA A 498 -20.70 -33.60 11.17
C ALA A 498 -20.28 -32.34 10.40
N ARG A 499 -20.86 -32.11 9.21
CA ARG A 499 -20.46 -31.00 8.33
C ARG A 499 -20.84 -29.65 8.93
N VAL A 500 -20.01 -28.64 8.64
CA VAL A 500 -20.16 -27.24 9.07
C VAL A 500 -20.65 -26.41 7.87
N PRO A 501 -21.94 -26.03 7.82
CA PRO A 501 -22.47 -25.29 6.69
C PRO A 501 -21.94 -23.85 6.59
N HIS A 502 -21.65 -23.22 7.74
CA HIS A 502 -21.18 -21.84 7.79
C HIS A 502 -19.96 -21.70 8.69
N ALA A 503 -18.88 -21.13 8.17
CA ALA A 503 -17.67 -20.82 8.93
C ALA A 503 -16.97 -19.59 8.34
N TYR A 504 -16.65 -18.61 9.19
CA TYR A 504 -16.04 -17.36 8.76
C TYR A 504 -15.26 -16.67 9.88
N ILE A 505 -14.51 -15.64 9.51
CA ILE A 505 -13.83 -14.76 10.45
C ILE A 505 -14.76 -13.60 10.74
N ALA A 506 -15.24 -13.53 11.98
CA ALA A 506 -16.33 -12.64 12.37
C ALA A 506 -15.90 -11.20 12.57
N GLU A 507 -14.62 -10.98 12.87
CA GLU A 507 -14.05 -9.63 12.97
C GLU A 507 -13.27 -9.32 11.71
N TYR A 508 -14.02 -8.97 10.66
CA TYR A 508 -13.50 -8.38 9.46
C TYR A 508 -14.34 -7.16 9.07
N PRO A 509 -13.74 -6.01 8.69
CA PRO A 509 -12.43 -5.46 9.08
C PRO A 509 -12.48 -4.35 10.17
N ASN A 510 -12.94 -4.59 11.40
CA ASN A 510 -13.07 -3.51 12.42
C ASN A 510 -11.89 -3.44 13.40
N LEU A 511 -10.65 -3.50 12.89
CA LEU A 511 -9.40 -3.44 13.68
C LEU A 511 -8.89 -2.01 13.91
N SER A 512 -9.79 -1.05 14.19
CA SER A 512 -9.37 0.21 14.82
C SER A 512 -8.87 0.00 16.26
N LYS A 513 -9.07 -1.19 16.82
CA LYS A 513 -8.47 -1.65 18.07
C LYS A 513 -7.51 -2.79 17.74
N PHE A 514 -6.25 -2.62 18.11
CA PHE A 514 -5.08 -3.49 17.97
C PHE A 514 -5.23 -4.92 18.54
N SER A 515 -6.37 -5.59 18.35
CA SER A 515 -6.57 -6.98 18.72
C SER A 515 -5.77 -7.83 17.75
N THR A 516 -4.65 -8.36 18.23
CA THR A 516 -3.85 -9.36 17.49
C THR A 516 -4.50 -10.73 17.58
N LYS A 517 -5.83 -10.86 17.58
CA LYS A 517 -6.54 -12.14 17.69
C LYS A 517 -7.57 -12.26 16.58
N ILE A 518 -7.61 -13.42 15.95
CA ILE A 518 -8.57 -13.81 14.92
C ILE A 518 -9.81 -14.37 15.62
N HIS A 519 -10.98 -13.80 15.33
CA HIS A 519 -12.26 -14.28 15.85
C HIS A 519 -12.94 -15.16 14.80
N ILE A 520 -12.98 -16.47 15.04
CA ILE A 520 -13.65 -17.43 14.16
C ILE A 520 -15.05 -17.68 14.68
N ARG A 521 -16.03 -17.72 13.78
CA ARG A 521 -17.41 -18.16 14.05
C ARG A 521 -17.80 -19.25 13.07
N TYR A 522 -18.48 -20.26 13.57
CA TYR A 522 -19.01 -21.34 12.74
C TYR A 522 -20.30 -21.90 13.33
N CYS A 523 -21.11 -22.52 12.48
CA CYS A 523 -22.40 -23.09 12.82
C CYS A 523 -22.40 -24.58 12.49
N ASP A 524 -22.86 -25.42 13.41
CA ASP A 524 -23.13 -26.83 13.10
C ASP A 524 -24.44 -26.98 12.32
N ARG A 525 -24.75 -28.21 11.92
CA ARG A 525 -25.96 -28.53 11.16
C ARG A 525 -27.25 -28.34 11.95
N ASP A 526 -27.18 -28.45 13.28
CA ASP A 526 -28.33 -28.26 14.17
C ASP A 526 -28.62 -26.77 14.42
N GLY A 527 -27.82 -25.87 13.85
CA GLY A 527 -27.99 -24.42 13.96
C GLY A 527 -27.28 -23.81 15.18
N ASN A 528 -26.48 -24.58 15.91
CA ASN A 528 -25.75 -24.07 17.06
C ASN A 528 -24.52 -23.29 16.59
N TRP A 529 -24.39 -22.06 17.08
CA TRP A 529 -23.27 -21.19 16.77
C TRP A 529 -22.15 -21.33 17.80
N TYR A 530 -20.93 -21.50 17.30
CA TYR A 530 -19.70 -21.55 18.07
C TYR A 530 -18.81 -20.35 17.71
N SER A 531 -17.96 -19.94 18.65
CA SER A 531 -16.96 -18.92 18.41
C SER A 531 -15.66 -19.17 19.17
N LYS A 532 -14.54 -18.77 18.58
CA LYS A 532 -13.22 -18.93 19.19
C LYS A 532 -12.29 -17.78 18.80
N TRP A 533 -11.48 -17.35 19.76
CA TRP A 533 -10.42 -16.38 19.55
C TRP A 533 -9.07 -17.10 19.44
N VAL A 534 -8.36 -16.86 18.35
CA VAL A 534 -7.06 -17.49 18.07
C VAL A 534 -6.00 -16.41 17.91
N SER A 535 -4.78 -16.65 18.38
CA SER A 535 -3.67 -15.74 18.12
C SER A 535 -3.01 -16.12 16.78
N PRO A 536 -2.72 -15.16 15.89
CA PRO A 536 -2.16 -15.37 14.56
C PRO A 536 -0.74 -15.92 14.61
#